data_AF-A0AAV0IY68-F1
#
_entry.id   AF-A0AAV0IY68-F1
#
_cell.length_a   1.000
_cell.length_b   1.000
_cell.length_c   1.000
_cell.angle_alpha   90.00
_cell.angle_beta   90.00
_cell.angle_gamma   90.00
#
_symmetry.space_group_name_H-M   'P 1'
#
loop_
_entity.id
_entity.type
_entity.pdbx_description
1 polymer ?
#
loop_
_entity_poly.entity_id
_entity_poly.type
_entity_poly.pdbx_seq_one_letter_code
_entity_poly.pdbx_strand_id
1 'polypeptide(L)' 'MRSVRYGECQKNHAANIGGYAVDGCREFMASGPDDDGGGGGAALVCAACGCHRNFHRREVETAEVVCEYSPPNNHSSSRR' A
#
# COMPACT_ATOMS: atom_id res chain seq x y z
N MET A 1 -10.56 -8.02 -2.37
CA MET A 1 -9.41 -7.54 -3.19
C MET A 1 -8.24 -7.39 -2.24
N ARG A 2 -7.08 -8.00 -2.50
CA ARG A 2 -5.89 -7.77 -1.65
C ARG A 2 -5.20 -6.51 -2.17
N SER A 3 -5.18 -5.46 -1.37
CA SER A 3 -4.50 -4.21 -1.72
C SER A 3 -3.08 -4.25 -1.16
N VAL A 4 -2.08 -4.05 -2.01
CA VAL A 4 -0.68 -4.02 -1.58
C VAL A 4 -0.20 -2.58 -1.54
N ARG A 5 0.30 -2.13 -0.39
CA ARG A 5 0.92 -0.83 -0.17
C ARG A 5 2.41 -1.01 0.11
N TYR A 6 3.20 -0.01 -0.21
CA TYR A 6 4.63 0.01 0.07
C TYR A 6 4.92 1.19 1.00
N GLY A 7 5.46 0.90 2.19
CA GLY A 7 5.72 1.88 3.24
C GLY A 7 7.15 2.43 3.18
N GLU A 8 7.87 2.27 4.28
CA GLU A 8 9.19 2.85 4.46
C GLU A 8 10.30 2.18 3.63
N CYS A 9 11.25 2.97 3.12
CA CYS A 9 12.44 2.44 2.44
C CYS A 9 13.42 1.84 3.46
N GLN A 10 13.90 0.63 3.20
CA GLN A 10 14.86 -0.11 4.04
C GLN A 10 16.23 -0.28 3.35
N LYS A 11 16.48 0.39 2.22
CA LYS A 11 17.77 0.31 1.52
C LYS A 11 18.85 1.05 2.30
N ASN A 12 19.96 0.38 2.63
CA ASN A 12 21.15 1.07 3.12
C ASN A 12 21.88 1.75 1.95
N HIS A 13 21.87 3.07 1.92
CA HIS A 13 22.55 3.89 0.92
C HIS A 13 24.05 4.05 1.20
N ALA A 14 24.47 3.93 2.47
CA ALA A 14 25.86 4.06 2.88
C ALA A 14 26.61 2.72 2.96
N ALA A 15 25.97 1.60 2.60
CA ALA A 15 26.57 0.27 2.65
C ALA A 15 27.93 0.20 1.94
N ASN A 16 28.06 0.88 0.80
CA ASN A 16 29.29 0.88 0.00
C ASN A 16 30.44 1.67 0.66
N ILE A 17 30.15 2.54 1.61
CA ILE A 17 31.13 3.38 2.33
C ILE A 17 31.43 2.78 3.71
N GLY A 18 30.84 1.62 4.05
CA GLY A 18 30.96 0.99 5.37
C GLY A 18 30.08 1.64 6.44
N GLY A 19 29.11 2.46 6.03
CA GLY A 19 28.16 3.12 6.92
C GLY A 19 26.76 2.49 6.89
N TYR A 20 25.88 3.02 7.73
CA TYR A 20 24.46 2.72 7.71
C TYR A 20 23.66 4.02 7.62
N ALA A 21 23.06 4.28 6.46
CA ALA A 21 22.20 5.43 6.24
C ALA A 21 21.04 5.02 5.35
N VAL A 22 19.82 5.26 5.82
CA VAL A 22 18.58 4.93 5.13
C VAL A 22 17.93 6.25 4.74
N ASP A 23 17.46 6.38 3.48
CA ASP A 23 16.85 7.62 2.98
C ASP A 23 15.52 7.94 3.70
N GLY A 24 14.91 6.93 4.34
CA GLY A 24 13.82 7.14 5.29
C GLY A 24 12.53 7.66 4.66
N CYS A 25 12.21 7.29 3.41
CA CYS A 25 10.87 7.54 2.86
C CYS A 25 9.81 6.98 3.83
N ARG A 26 8.77 7.76 4.13
CA ARG A 26 7.67 7.30 4.97
C ARG A 26 6.63 6.50 4.19
N GLU A 27 6.46 6.82 2.92
CA GLU A 27 5.48 6.22 2.04
C GLU A 27 6.08 6.07 0.64
N PHE A 28 5.78 4.96 -0.06
CA PHE A 28 6.19 4.77 -1.45
C PHE A 28 5.37 5.67 -2.37
N MET A 29 6.04 6.64 -2.99
CA MET A 29 5.46 7.43 -4.07
C MET A 29 5.90 6.85 -5.39
N ALA A 30 4.95 6.35 -6.19
CA ALA A 30 5.18 5.93 -7.56
C ALA A 30 5.68 7.12 -8.41
N SER A 31 6.83 6.97 -9.07
CA SER A 31 7.35 7.96 -10.01
C SER A 31 6.53 8.00 -11.31
N GLY A 32 5.46 8.82 -11.32
CA GLY A 32 4.76 9.23 -12.54
C GLY A 32 3.88 8.15 -13.22
N PRO A 33 2.91 8.58 -14.05
CA PRO A 33 1.89 7.71 -14.62
C PRO A 33 2.43 6.89 -15.79
N ASP A 34 2.22 5.57 -15.76
CA ASP A 34 2.04 4.83 -17.00
C ASP A 34 0.74 5.38 -17.63
N ASP A 35 0.89 6.36 -18.51
CA ASP A 35 -0.15 6.91 -19.40
C ASP A 35 -0.56 5.80 -20.38
N ASP A 36 -1.50 4.95 -19.98
CA ASP A 36 -2.47 4.32 -20.87
C ASP A 36 -3.52 3.59 -20.01
N GLY A 37 -4.80 3.76 -20.32
CA GLY A 37 -5.94 3.27 -19.53
C GLY A 37 -6.14 1.75 -19.48
N GLY A 38 -5.07 0.96 -19.30
CA GLY A 38 -5.10 -0.48 -19.16
C GLY A 38 -4.26 -0.93 -17.97
N GLY A 39 -4.90 -1.51 -16.96
CA GLY A 39 -4.22 -1.93 -15.73
C GLY A 39 -2.97 -2.77 -16.00
N GLY A 40 -1.85 -2.40 -15.38
CA GLY A 40 -0.70 -3.32 -15.32
C GLY A 40 0.67 -2.71 -15.03
N GLY A 41 0.89 -1.43 -15.30
CA GLY A 41 2.14 -0.73 -14.95
C GLY A 41 2.00 -0.05 -13.60
N ALA A 42 2.39 -0.71 -12.51
CA ALA A 42 2.59 0.00 -11.26
C ALA A 42 4.05 0.46 -11.22
N ALA A 43 4.30 1.77 -11.12
CA ALA A 43 5.65 2.31 -11.06
C ALA A 43 6.51 1.50 -10.08
N LEU A 44 7.65 1.00 -10.56
CA LEU A 44 8.53 0.11 -9.82
C LEU A 44 9.51 0.86 -8.92
N VAL A 45 9.61 2.18 -9.11
CA VAL A 45 10.63 3.04 -8.50
C VAL A 45 9.95 4.13 -7.68
N CYS A 46 10.53 4.42 -6.52
CA CYS A 46 10.11 5.48 -5.61
C CYS A 46 10.59 6.85 -6.10
N ALA A 47 9.68 7.82 -6.20
CA ALA A 47 9.99 9.18 -6.62
C ALA A 47 10.85 9.94 -5.59
N ALA A 48 10.77 9.56 -4.31
CA ALA A 48 11.49 10.23 -3.24
C ALA A 48 12.96 9.79 -3.14
N CYS A 49 13.23 8.48 -3.10
CA CYS A 49 14.59 7.95 -2.90
C CYS A 49 15.19 7.24 -4.13
N GLY A 50 14.45 7.13 -5.24
CA GLY A 50 14.88 6.38 -6.42
C GLY A 50 15.03 4.87 -6.22
N CYS A 51 14.62 4.33 -5.06
CA CYS A 51 14.74 2.90 -4.78
C CYS A 51 13.59 2.11 -5.40
N HIS A 52 13.87 0.86 -5.76
CA HIS A 52 12.84 -0.07 -6.20
C HIS A 52 11.83 -0.35 -5.06
N ARG A 53 10.56 -0.54 -5.37
CA ARG A 53 9.48 -0.89 -4.41
C ARG A 53 9.77 -2.13 -3.55
N ASN A 54 10.71 -2.99 -3.94
CA ASN A 54 11.13 -4.16 -3.16
C ASN A 54 12.00 -3.79 -1.95
N PHE A 55 12.67 -2.64 -2.00
CA PHE A 55 13.37 -2.10 -0.85
C PHE A 55 12.44 -1.36 0.11
N HIS A 56 11.18 -1.16 -0.26
CA HIS A 56 10.17 -0.63 0.64
C HIS A 56 9.43 -1.77 1.34
N ARG A 57 9.03 -1.53 2.59
CA ARG A 57 8.24 -2.50 3.35
C ARG A 57 6.91 -2.76 2.63
N ARG A 58 6.66 -4.02 2.30
CA ARG A 58 5.42 -4.46 1.66
C ARG A 58 4.35 -4.69 2.73
N GLU A 59 3.35 -3.82 2.74
CA GLU A 59 2.16 -3.92 3.57
C GLU A 59 1.03 -4.54 2.71
N VAL A 60 0.51 -5.69 3.12
CA VAL A 60 -0.63 -6.32 2.44
C VAL A 60 -1.86 -6.03 3.26
N GLU A 61 -2.67 -5.09 2.78
CA GLU A 61 -3.99 -4.84 3.35
C GLU A 61 -4.91 -5.96 2.88
N THR A 62 -5.12 -6.93 3.75
CA THR A 62 -6.27 -7.81 3.63
C THR A 62 -7.48 -6.95 3.90
N ALA A 63 -8.19 -6.53 2.86
CA ALA A 63 -9.58 -6.15 3.05
C ALA A 63 -10.31 -7.43 3.47
N GLU A 64 -10.31 -7.73 4.77
CA GLU A 64 -11.39 -8.50 5.37
C GLU A 64 -12.68 -7.77 4.99
N VAL A 65 -13.35 -8.33 3.98
CA VAL A 65 -14.76 -8.06 3.75
C VAL A 65 -15.44 -8.49 5.03
N VAL A 66 -15.61 -7.55 5.98
CA VAL A 66 -16.72 -7.62 6.91
C VAL A 66 -17.93 -7.58 6.00
N CYS A 67 -18.42 -8.77 5.65
CA CYS A 67 -19.79 -8.92 5.26
C CYS A 67 -20.57 -8.38 6.45
N GLU A 68 -21.00 -7.12 6.36
CA GLU A 68 -22.04 -6.58 7.20
C GLU A 68 -23.27 -7.45 6.93
N TYR A 69 -23.36 -8.57 7.66
CA TYR A 69 -24.59 -9.31 7.78
C TYR A 69 -25.51 -8.41 8.60
N SER A 70 -26.22 -7.50 7.92
CA SER A 70 -27.30 -6.76 8.55
C SER A 70 -28.34 -7.79 8.99
N PRO A 71 -28.55 -8.02 10.31
CA PRO A 71 -29.66 -8.84 10.74
C PRO A 71 -30.96 -8.18 10.23
N PRO A 72 -31.93 -8.93 9.69
CA PRO A 72 -33.19 -8.35 9.25
C PRO A 72 -33.89 -7.75 10.47
N ASN A 73 -34.08 -6.44 10.44
CA ASN A 73 -34.83 -5.70 11.44
C ASN A 73 -36.29 -6.19 11.41
N ASN A 74 -36.67 -7.11 12.30
CA ASN A 74 -38.07 -7.47 12.50
C ASN A 74 -38.75 -6.34 13.28
N HIS A 75 -39.07 -5.25 12.59
CA HIS A 75 -39.97 -4.23 13.13
C HIS A 75 -41.41 -4.73 12.98
N SER A 76 -41.79 -5.72 13.77
CA SER A 76 -43.20 -6.06 13.96
C SER A 76 -43.82 -4.98 14.85
N SER A 77 -44.27 -3.91 14.22
CA SER A 77 -45.29 -3.01 14.77
C SER A 77 -46.58 -3.82 14.94
N SER A 78 -46.95 -4.10 16.19
CA SER A 78 -48.29 -4.60 16.50
C SER A 78 -48.86 -3.86 17.69
N ARG A 79 -49.79 -2.97 17.32
CA ARG A 79 -50.80 -2.32 18.13
C ARG A 79 -51.47 -3.31 19.10
N ARG A 80 -51.50 -2.99 20.40
CA ARG A 80 -52.71 -2.83 21.25
C ARG A 80 -52.30 -2.52 22.68
#